data_AF-A0A1V5J6Q0-F1
#
_entry.id   AF-A0A1V5J6Q0-F1
#
_cell.length_a   1.000
_cell.length_b   1.000
_cell.length_c   1.000
_cell.angle_alpha   90.00
_cell.angle_beta   90.00
_cell.angle_gamma   90.00
#
_symmetry.space_group_name_H-M   'P 1'
#
loop_
_entity.id
_entity.type
_entity.pdbx_description
1 polymer ?
#
loop_
_entity_poly.entity_id
_entity_poly.type
_entity_poly.pdbx_seq_one_letter_code
_entity_poly.pdbx_strand_id
1 'polypeptide(L)'
;MTTLQRLENLRGRPFNRYDGRLKAVTFESDTVIPAKAVMETLSGADTEVWDPGYPCTHESPFPVLAGANEIKVDRTFDRLFDTAARFFA
;
A
#
# COMPACT_ATOMS: atom_id res chain seq x y z
N MET A 1 -6.04 -11.80 -25.94
CA MET A 1 -6.68 -12.14 -24.66
C MET A 1 -5.62 -12.41 -23.62
N THR A 2 -5.82 -11.97 -22.37
CA THR A 2 -4.94 -12.25 -21.23
C THR A 2 -5.49 -13.48 -20.50
N THR A 3 -4.65 -14.47 -20.18
CA THR A 3 -5.06 -15.66 -19.41
C THR A 3 -4.71 -15.48 -17.93
N LEU A 4 -5.41 -16.21 -17.03
CA LEU A 4 -5.10 -16.22 -15.59
C LEU A 4 -3.64 -16.64 -15.34
N GLN A 5 -3.18 -17.71 -16.01
CA GLN A 5 -1.79 -18.15 -15.98
C GLN A 5 -0.80 -17.05 -16.40
N ARG A 6 -1.16 -16.23 -17.40
CA ARG A 6 -0.31 -15.11 -17.81
C ARG A 6 -0.26 -14.02 -16.74
N LEU A 7 -1.35 -13.78 -16.02
CA LEU A 7 -1.40 -12.83 -14.89
C LEU A 7 -0.63 -13.34 -13.67
N GLU A 8 -0.73 -14.63 -13.35
CA GLU A 8 0.02 -15.25 -12.27
C GLU A 8 1.53 -15.18 -12.52
N ASN A 9 1.95 -15.42 -13.76
CA ASN A 9 3.36 -15.28 -14.17
C ASN A 9 3.88 -13.83 -14.14
N LEU A 10 2.98 -12.83 -14.08
CA LEU A 10 3.34 -11.42 -13.93
C LEU A 10 3.50 -11.00 -12.46
N ARG A 11 3.13 -11.85 -11.50
CA ARG A 11 3.41 -11.61 -10.08
C ARG A 11 4.88 -11.86 -9.79
N GLY A 12 5.45 -11.08 -8.88
CA GLY A 12 6.80 -11.28 -8.34
C GLY A 12 7.95 -11.04 -9.32
N ARG A 13 8.19 -11.96 -10.26
CA ARG A 13 9.37 -11.95 -11.15
C ARG A 13 9.59 -10.62 -11.89
N PRO A 14 8.56 -9.91 -12.40
CA PRO A 14 8.77 -8.61 -13.03
C PRO A 14 9.10 -7.49 -12.04
N PHE A 15 8.78 -7.65 -10.76
CA PHE A 15 8.94 -6.63 -9.72
C PHE A 15 10.32 -6.62 -9.08
N ASN A 16 11.04 -7.75 -9.09
CA ASN A 16 12.45 -7.83 -8.62
C ASN A 16 13.37 -6.77 -9.22
N ARG A 17 13.17 -6.37 -10.49
CA ARG A 17 14.00 -5.34 -11.15
C ARG A 17 13.69 -3.91 -10.69
N TYR A 18 12.63 -3.74 -9.91
CA TYR A 18 12.20 -2.48 -9.32
C TYR A 18 12.54 -2.39 -7.83
N ASP A 19 13.38 -3.29 -7.32
CA ASP A 19 13.97 -3.12 -6.01
C ASP A 19 14.67 -1.75 -5.92
N GLY A 20 14.41 -1.00 -4.84
CA GLY A 20 14.82 0.40 -4.67
C GLY A 20 14.22 1.41 -5.67
N ARG A 21 13.24 1.01 -6.50
CA ARG A 21 12.61 1.86 -7.53
C ARG A 21 11.08 1.88 -7.46
N LEU A 22 10.49 0.92 -6.75
CA LEU A 22 9.07 0.84 -6.46
C LEU A 22 8.88 0.52 -4.99
N LYS A 23 8.07 1.35 -4.31
CA LYS A 23 7.55 1.07 -2.98
C LYS A 23 6.03 1.11 -3.00
N ALA A 24 5.40 0.15 -2.35
CA ALA A 24 3.95 0.10 -2.19
C ALA A 24 3.60 0.09 -0.70
N VAL A 25 2.64 0.94 -0.32
CA VAL A 25 2.04 0.96 1.01
C VAL A 25 0.59 0.53 0.87
N THR A 26 0.16 -0.41 1.71
CA THR A 26 -1.24 -0.90 1.76
C THR A 26 -1.72 -0.90 3.20
N PHE A 27 -3.03 -0.81 3.40
CA PHE A 27 -3.64 -0.87 4.73
C PHE A 27 -4.19 -2.25 5.02
N GLU A 28 -3.98 -2.71 6.26
CA GLU A 28 -4.46 -4.02 6.71
C GLU A 28 -5.99 -4.14 6.61
N SER A 29 -6.70 -3.01 6.79
CA SER A 29 -8.16 -2.94 6.74
C SER A 29 -8.76 -2.89 5.32
N ASP A 30 -7.95 -2.88 4.24
CA ASP A 30 -8.47 -2.85 2.87
C ASP A 30 -9.06 -4.20 2.46
N THR A 31 -10.37 -4.23 2.24
CA THR A 31 -11.12 -5.41 1.81
C THR A 31 -11.33 -5.50 0.30
N VAL A 32 -11.08 -4.41 -0.43
CA VAL A 32 -11.22 -4.33 -1.89
C VAL A 32 -9.93 -4.77 -2.57
N ILE A 33 -8.78 -4.30 -2.06
CA ILE A 33 -7.44 -4.73 -2.48
C ILE A 33 -6.68 -5.22 -1.25
N PRO A 34 -6.84 -6.50 -0.87
CA PRO A 34 -6.25 -7.03 0.37
C PRO A 34 -4.73 -6.95 0.38
N ALA A 35 -4.16 -6.54 1.53
CA ALA A 35 -2.71 -6.40 1.72
C ALA A 35 -1.93 -7.68 1.31
N LYS A 36 -2.47 -8.86 1.63
CA LYS A 36 -1.89 -10.15 1.20
C LYS A 36 -1.75 -10.26 -0.32
N ALA A 37 -2.78 -9.88 -1.06
CA ALA A 37 -2.76 -9.93 -2.52
C ALA A 37 -1.76 -8.92 -3.10
N VAL A 38 -1.61 -7.75 -2.46
CA VAL A 38 -0.59 -6.76 -2.84
C VAL A 38 0.82 -7.34 -2.65
N MET A 39 1.12 -7.89 -1.46
CA MET A 39 2.43 -8.49 -1.17
C MET A 39 2.78 -9.65 -2.11
N GLU A 40 1.81 -10.53 -2.41
CA GLU A 40 2.02 -11.63 -3.34
C GLU A 40 2.26 -11.13 -4.77
N THR A 41 1.52 -10.11 -5.20
CA THR A 41 1.60 -9.56 -6.56
C THR A 41 2.91 -8.81 -6.77
N LEU A 42 3.28 -7.95 -5.82
CA LEU A 42 4.47 -7.09 -5.85
C LEU A 42 5.69 -7.73 -5.18
N SER A 43 5.69 -9.06 -5.01
CA SER A 43 6.81 -9.78 -4.40
C SER A 43 8.15 -9.38 -5.04
N GLY A 44 9.13 -9.00 -4.23
CA GLY A 44 10.43 -8.52 -4.70
C GLY A 44 10.51 -7.02 -5.03
N ALA A 45 9.43 -6.26 -4.85
CA ALA A 45 9.50 -4.82 -4.61
C ALA A 45 9.45 -4.53 -3.10
N ASP A 46 9.70 -3.27 -2.72
CA ASP A 46 9.51 -2.80 -1.35
C ASP A 46 8.01 -2.65 -1.07
N THR A 47 7.49 -3.39 -0.09
CA THR A 47 6.08 -3.35 0.30
C THR A 47 5.92 -3.21 1.81
N GLU A 48 5.08 -2.28 2.25
CA GLU A 48 4.70 -2.12 3.65
C GLU A 48 3.19 -2.28 3.84
N VAL A 49 2.81 -2.95 4.93
CA VAL A 49 1.42 -3.04 5.39
C VAL A 49 1.29 -2.20 6.65
N TRP A 50 0.38 -1.23 6.65
CA TRP A 50 0.14 -0.35 7.80
C TRP A 50 -1.22 -0.66 8.42
N ASP A 51 -1.26 -0.60 9.76
CA ASP A 51 -2.50 -0.43 10.51
C ASP A 51 -2.65 1.07 10.84
N PRO A 52 -3.62 1.77 10.25
CA PRO A 52 -3.84 3.19 10.53
C PRO A 52 -4.38 3.46 11.95
N GLY A 53 -4.96 2.46 12.62
CA GLY A 53 -5.53 2.63 13.96
C GLY A 53 -6.79 3.52 14.02
N TYR A 54 -7.46 3.71 12.88
CA TYR A 54 -8.73 4.41 12.72
C TYR A 54 -9.58 3.73 11.63
N PRO A 55 -10.92 3.87 11.67
CA PRO A 55 -11.78 3.30 10.63
C PRO A 55 -11.57 4.04 9.30
N CYS A 56 -11.25 3.30 8.24
CA CYS A 56 -11.14 3.81 6.89
C CYS A 56 -11.68 2.80 5.88
N THR A 57 -11.88 3.25 4.64
CA THR A 57 -12.31 2.41 3.52
C THR A 57 -11.29 2.51 2.39
N HIS A 58 -11.38 1.58 1.43
CA HIS A 58 -10.56 1.65 0.22
C HIS A 58 -10.71 3.00 -0.52
N GLU A 59 -11.93 3.51 -0.62
CA GLU A 59 -12.24 4.77 -1.30
C GLU A 59 -11.82 6.01 -0.50
N SER A 60 -11.69 5.88 0.83
CA SER A 60 -11.34 6.97 1.74
C SER A 60 -10.31 6.50 2.78
N PRO A 61 -9.03 6.34 2.39
CA PRO A 61 -7.95 5.92 3.30
C PRO A 61 -7.59 6.99 4.34
N PHE A 62 -7.92 8.26 4.06
CA PHE A 62 -7.72 9.42 4.94
C PHE A 62 -9.05 10.15 5.16
N PRO A 63 -10.00 9.55 5.90
CA PRO A 63 -11.32 10.13 6.10
C PRO A 63 -11.25 11.38 6.99
N VAL A 64 -12.14 12.34 6.76
CA VAL A 64 -12.32 13.47 7.68
C VAL A 64 -13.06 12.98 8.92
N LEU A 65 -12.31 12.83 10.02
CA LEU A 65 -12.82 12.40 11.32
C LEU A 65 -12.59 13.51 12.36
N ALA A 66 -13.27 13.42 13.50
CA ALA A 66 -13.11 14.36 14.61
C ALA A 66 -12.40 13.71 15.81
N GLY A 67 -11.74 14.52 16.62
CA GLY A 67 -11.19 14.11 17.91
C GLY A 67 -9.92 13.26 17.77
N ALA A 68 -9.77 12.22 18.59
CA ALA A 68 -8.53 11.44 18.63
C ALA A 68 -8.18 10.73 17.30
N ASN A 69 -9.17 10.47 16.44
CA ASN A 69 -8.93 9.85 15.14
C ASN A 69 -8.46 10.86 14.07
N GLU A 70 -8.82 12.14 14.19
CA GLU A 70 -8.33 13.22 13.31
C GLU A 70 -6.80 13.25 13.32
N ILE A 71 -6.22 13.29 14.53
CA ILE A 71 -4.77 13.30 14.73
C ILE A 71 -4.10 12.05 14.12
N LYS A 72 -4.75 10.89 14.18
CA LYS A 72 -4.19 9.66 13.60
C LYS A 72 -4.25 9.69 12.07
N VAL A 73 -5.34 10.20 11.49
CA VAL A 73 -5.48 10.37 10.04
C VAL A 73 -4.37 11.29 9.52
N ASP A 74 -4.20 12.46 10.14
CA ASP A 74 -3.18 13.43 9.74
C ASP A 74 -1.77 12.83 9.85
N ARG A 75 -1.46 12.13 10.95
CA ARG A 75 -0.16 11.47 11.11
C ARG A 75 0.11 10.39 10.07
N THR A 76 -0.90 9.59 9.72
CA THR A 76 -0.74 8.56 8.69
C THR A 76 -0.59 9.18 7.30
N PHE A 77 -1.31 10.28 7.03
CA PHE A 77 -1.15 11.06 5.81
C PHE A 77 0.26 11.63 5.69
N ASP A 78 0.74 12.33 6.73
CA ASP A 78 2.09 12.88 6.78
C ASP A 78 3.14 11.78 6.62
N ARG A 79 2.99 10.64 7.32
CA ARG A 79 3.89 9.49 7.17
C ARG A 79 3.95 9.01 5.72
N LEU A 80 2.82 8.93 5.00
CA LEU A 80 2.81 8.50 3.61
C LEU A 80 3.62 9.45 2.72
N PHE A 81 3.39 10.76 2.85
CA PHE A 81 4.10 11.74 2.03
C PHE A 81 5.57 11.89 2.43
N ASP A 82 5.92 11.80 3.70
CA ASP A 82 7.30 11.74 4.16
C ASP A 82 8.03 10.51 3.61
N THR A 83 7.35 9.36 3.59
CA THR A 83 7.89 8.12 3.01
C THR A 83 8.14 8.31 1.51
N ALA A 84 7.19 8.91 0.79
CA ALA A 84 7.33 9.18 -0.64
C ALA A 84 8.45 10.20 -0.93
N ALA A 85 8.54 11.27 -0.14
CA ALA A 85 9.56 12.31 -0.29
C ALA A 85 10.98 11.79 -0.08
N ARG A 86 11.15 10.82 0.84
CA ARG A 86 12.45 10.21 1.14
C ARG A 86 12.81 9.05 0.21
N PHE A 87 11.92 8.64 -0.69
CA PHE A 87 12.10 7.37 -1.42
C PHE A 87 13.35 7.33 -2.30
N PHE A 88 13.78 8.48 -2.85
CA PHE A 88 15.00 8.59 -3.66
C PHE A 88 16.08 9.48 -3.03
N ALA A 89 15.86 9.94 -1.80
CA ALA A 89 16.79 10.82 -1.10
C ALA A 89 17.90 10.01 -0.44
#